data_AF-A0A5K0W3X5-F1
#
_entry.id   AF-A0A5K0W3X5-F1
#
_cell.length_a   1.000
_cell.length_b   1.000
_cell.length_c   1.000
_cell.angle_alpha   90.00
_cell.angle_beta   90.00
_cell.angle_gamma   90.00
#
_symmetry.space_group_name_H-M   'P 1'
#
loop_
_entity.id
_entity.type
_entity.pdbx_description
1 polymer ?
#
loop_
_entity_poly.entity_id
_entity_poly.type
_entity_poly.pdbx_seq_one_letter_code
_entity_poly.pdbx_strand_id
1 'polypeptide(L)'
;STNSNQSNMLILQESCTDASGSYVVYAPVDIVAMNAVLTGGDPECVALLPSGFAILPDGPTATTTQSGTAEVGATGGGGGGSLLTVAFQILVDSAPNAKLSLGSVATVNSLIACTVDRIKAAVTCDTA
;
A
#
# COMPACT_ATOMS: atom_id res chain seq x y z
N SER A 1 21.85 -29.23 -3.40
CA SER A 1 22.00 -28.36 -2.22
C SER A 1 20.66 -27.73 -1.92
N THR A 2 19.91 -28.31 -1.00
CA THR A 2 18.54 -27.89 -0.68
C THR A 2 18.60 -26.61 0.13
N ASN A 3 18.24 -25.47 -0.46
CA ASN A 3 18.16 -24.20 0.24
C ASN A 3 16.83 -24.16 1.01
N SER A 4 16.83 -24.62 2.25
CA SER A 4 15.66 -24.80 3.13
C SER A 4 15.07 -23.49 3.67
N ASN A 5 15.49 -22.33 3.16
CA ASN A 5 15.04 -21.00 3.62
C ASN A 5 14.02 -20.32 2.69
N GLN A 6 13.41 -21.05 1.77
CA GLN A 6 12.38 -20.52 0.86
C GLN A 6 11.00 -20.53 1.57
N SER A 7 10.80 -19.53 2.43
CA SER A 7 9.52 -18.85 2.72
C SER A 7 8.21 -19.66 2.53
N ASN A 8 7.75 -20.32 3.61
CA ASN A 8 6.42 -20.94 3.75
C ASN A 8 5.28 -19.90 3.93
N MET A 9 5.34 -18.77 3.22
CA MET A 9 4.34 -17.71 3.31
C MET A 9 3.65 -17.51 1.97
N LEU A 10 2.33 -17.40 2.00
CA LEU A 10 1.47 -16.95 0.91
C LEU A 10 1.20 -15.45 1.08
N ILE A 11 0.95 -14.75 -0.03
CA ILE A 11 0.44 -13.39 0.01
C ILE A 11 -1.05 -13.44 -0.33
N LEU A 12 -1.90 -13.07 0.63
CA LEU A 12 -3.29 -12.74 0.33
C LEU A 12 -3.32 -11.31 -0.17
N GLN A 13 -3.89 -11.08 -1.35
CA GLN A 13 -3.95 -9.75 -1.95
C GLN A 13 -5.33 -9.49 -2.50
N GLU A 14 -5.83 -8.28 -2.23
CA GLU A 14 -7.00 -7.70 -2.86
C GLU A 14 -6.60 -6.37 -3.51
N SER A 15 -7.12 -6.12 -4.69
CA SER A 15 -6.92 -4.85 -5.39
C SER A 15 -8.19 -4.48 -6.13
N CYS A 16 -8.54 -3.20 -6.10
CA CYS A 16 -9.68 -2.66 -6.83
C CYS A 16 -9.35 -1.28 -7.37
N THR A 17 -10.02 -0.92 -8.47
CA THR A 17 -9.99 0.41 -9.06
C THR A 17 -11.42 0.80 -9.40
N ASP A 18 -11.85 1.98 -8.93
CA ASP A 18 -13.12 2.60 -9.29
C ASP A 18 -12.96 4.11 -9.47
N ALA A 19 -14.07 4.84 -9.58
CA ALA A 19 -14.07 6.29 -9.77
C ALA A 19 -13.54 7.07 -8.54
N SER A 20 -13.48 6.45 -7.36
CA SER A 20 -12.97 7.06 -6.13
C SER A 20 -11.45 6.90 -5.97
N GLY A 21 -10.87 5.87 -6.57
CA GLY A 21 -9.43 5.62 -6.53
C GLY A 21 -9.05 4.18 -6.87
N SER A 22 -7.79 3.85 -6.63
CA SER A 22 -7.24 2.50 -6.77
C SER A 22 -6.53 2.09 -5.49
N TYR A 23 -6.62 0.83 -5.10
CA TYR A 23 -5.86 0.32 -3.96
C TYR A 23 -5.31 -1.08 -4.20
N VAL A 24 -4.27 -1.40 -3.45
CA VAL A 24 -3.76 -2.77 -3.28
C VAL A 24 -3.56 -2.98 -1.78
N VAL A 25 -4.25 -3.96 -1.23
CA VAL A 25 -4.11 -4.41 0.16
C VAL A 25 -3.65 -5.85 0.14
N TYR A 26 -2.63 -6.17 0.91
CA TYR A 26 -2.06 -7.51 0.99
C TYR A 26 -1.64 -7.86 2.41
N ALA A 27 -1.60 -9.16 2.72
CA ALA A 27 -1.10 -9.68 3.98
C ALA A 27 -0.26 -10.95 3.73
N PRO A 28 0.94 -11.06 4.31
CA PRO A 28 1.66 -12.31 4.35
C PRO A 28 0.99 -13.28 5.32
N VAL A 29 0.87 -14.54 4.93
CA VAL A 29 0.16 -15.59 5.66
C VAL A 29 0.97 -16.87 5.66
N ASP A 30 1.10 -17.52 6.82
CA ASP A 30 1.74 -18.84 6.91
C ASP A 30 0.89 -19.92 6.21
N ILE A 31 1.49 -20.68 5.30
CA ILE A 31 0.79 -21.70 4.52
C ILE A 31 0.28 -22.86 5.38
N VAL A 32 0.97 -23.21 6.47
CA VAL A 32 0.57 -24.27 7.40
C VAL A 32 -0.65 -23.81 8.19
N ALA A 33 -0.63 -22.57 8.69
CA ALA A 33 -1.76 -21.98 9.39
C ALA A 33 -2.98 -21.88 8.46
N MET A 34 -2.80 -21.41 7.22
CA MET A 34 -3.88 -21.32 6.24
C MET A 34 -4.45 -22.71 5.89
N ASN A 35 -3.61 -23.72 5.67
CA ASN A 35 -4.08 -25.09 5.40
C ASN A 35 -4.90 -25.65 6.56
N ALA A 36 -4.50 -25.40 7.81
CA ALA A 36 -5.26 -25.83 8.98
C ALA A 36 -6.68 -25.23 8.98
N VAL A 37 -6.80 -23.94 8.70
CA VAL A 37 -8.11 -23.26 8.59
C VAL A 37 -8.95 -23.82 7.45
N LEU A 38 -8.35 -24.05 6.27
CA LEU A 38 -9.06 -24.64 5.12
C LEU A 38 -9.57 -26.06 5.38
N THR A 39 -8.97 -26.79 6.33
CA THR A 39 -9.45 -28.11 6.78
C THR A 39 -10.48 -28.05 7.91
N GLY A 40 -10.96 -26.85 8.28
CA GLY A 40 -11.94 -26.65 9.35
C GLY A 40 -11.33 -26.40 10.73
N GLY A 41 -10.04 -26.04 10.80
CA GLY A 41 -9.38 -25.60 12.02
C GLY A 41 -9.78 -24.19 12.47
N ASP A 42 -9.16 -23.71 13.54
CA ASP A 42 -9.45 -22.40 14.13
C ASP A 42 -8.84 -21.25 13.30
N PRO A 43 -9.67 -20.31 12.77
CA PRO A 43 -9.20 -19.16 12.01
C PRO A 43 -8.35 -18.17 12.82
N GLU A 44 -8.47 -18.13 14.15
CA GLU A 44 -7.71 -17.21 15.01
C GLU A 44 -6.21 -17.57 15.05
N CYS A 45 -5.84 -18.76 14.60
CA CYS A 45 -4.44 -19.19 14.50
C CYS A 45 -3.69 -18.51 13.35
N VAL A 46 -4.38 -17.76 12.46
CA VAL A 46 -3.76 -17.09 11.32
C VAL A 46 -3.50 -15.63 11.65
N ALA A 47 -2.23 -15.29 11.86
CA ALA A 47 -1.81 -13.90 12.01
C ALA A 47 -1.83 -13.19 10.64
N LEU A 48 -2.72 -12.21 10.48
CA LEU A 48 -2.76 -11.32 9.32
C LEU A 48 -2.21 -9.95 9.68
N LEU A 49 -1.20 -9.52 8.92
CA LEU A 49 -0.60 -8.19 9.04
C LEU A 49 -0.85 -7.41 7.74
N PRO A 50 -2.07 -6.87 7.54
CA PRO A 50 -2.42 -6.14 6.33
C PRO A 50 -1.51 -4.93 6.12
N SER A 51 -1.05 -4.79 4.90
CA SER A 51 -0.24 -3.68 4.40
C SER A 51 -0.70 -3.35 3.00
N GLY A 52 -0.44 -2.13 2.53
CA GLY A 52 -0.94 -1.74 1.22
C GLY A 52 -0.85 -0.26 0.95
N PHE A 53 -1.48 0.14 -0.14
CA PHE A 53 -1.57 1.53 -0.54
C PHE A 53 -2.86 1.82 -1.29
N ALA A 54 -3.25 3.10 -1.26
CA ALA A 54 -4.35 3.65 -2.04
C ALA A 54 -3.89 4.90 -2.79
N ILE A 55 -4.33 5.05 -4.04
CA ILE A 55 -4.09 6.19 -4.91
C ILE A 55 -5.45 6.82 -5.19
N LEU A 56 -5.63 8.06 -4.72
CA LEU A 56 -6.85 8.83 -4.87
C LEU A 56 -6.59 10.07 -5.75
N PRO A 57 -7.59 10.58 -6.47
CA PRO A 57 -7.45 11.84 -7.21
C PRO A 57 -7.21 13.03 -6.25
N ASP A 58 -6.33 13.95 -6.64
CA ASP A 58 -5.95 15.14 -5.84
C ASP A 58 -6.97 16.30 -5.98
N GLY A 59 -8.24 16.02 -5.69
CA GLY A 59 -9.33 17.00 -5.74
C GLY A 59 -9.98 17.17 -7.12
N PRO A 60 -10.93 18.12 -7.27
CA PRO A 60 -11.72 18.26 -8.49
C PRO A 60 -10.81 18.49 -9.70
N THR A 61 -10.82 17.57 -10.65
CA THR A 61 -10.28 17.83 -11.98
C THR A 61 -11.06 19.03 -12.51
N ALA A 62 -10.39 20.15 -12.73
CA ALA A 62 -11.00 21.30 -13.39
C ALA A 62 -11.41 20.86 -14.79
N THR A 63 -12.61 20.31 -14.91
CA THR A 63 -13.27 20.11 -16.19
C THR A 63 -13.43 21.51 -16.72
N THR A 64 -12.65 21.82 -17.74
CA THR A 64 -12.77 23.06 -18.48
C THR A 64 -14.09 22.96 -19.26
N THR A 65 -15.22 23.13 -18.56
CA THR A 65 -16.47 23.49 -19.20
C THR A 65 -16.25 24.88 -19.75
N GLN A 66 -16.04 24.91 -21.06
CA GLN A 66 -16.04 26.09 -21.89
C GLN A 66 -17.44 26.73 -21.81
N SER A 67 -17.70 27.49 -20.75
CA SER A 67 -18.81 28.43 -20.66
C SER A 67 -18.30 29.65 -19.92
N GLY A 68 -18.04 30.71 -20.69
CA GLY A 68 -17.22 31.84 -20.29
C GLY A 68 -17.72 32.60 -19.07
N THR A 69 -16.78 32.95 -18.20
CA THR A 69 -16.34 34.32 -17.92
C THR A 69 -15.07 34.18 -17.09
N ALA A 70 -13.97 34.77 -17.57
CA ALA A 70 -12.67 34.68 -16.94
C ALA A 70 -12.59 35.62 -15.73
N GLU A 71 -12.21 35.10 -14.55
CA GLU A 71 -11.69 35.90 -13.44
C GLU A 71 -10.54 35.13 -12.76
N VAL A 72 -9.32 35.54 -13.11
CA VAL A 72 -8.04 35.53 -12.37
C VAL A 72 -7.49 34.18 -11.85
N GLY A 73 -6.46 33.67 -12.56
CA GLY A 73 -5.49 32.70 -12.03
C GLY A 73 -5.17 31.48 -12.89
N ALA A 74 -5.68 31.41 -14.13
CA ALA A 74 -5.44 30.28 -15.02
C ALA A 74 -4.05 30.35 -15.68
N THR A 75 -3.06 29.71 -15.05
CA THR A 75 -1.92 29.15 -15.81
C THR A 75 -2.42 27.85 -16.44
N GLY A 76 -2.33 27.75 -17.76
CA GLY A 76 -2.89 26.66 -18.55
C GLY A 76 -2.26 25.30 -18.25
N GLY A 77 -3.04 24.23 -18.47
CA GLY A 77 -2.54 22.87 -18.63
C GLY A 77 -2.38 22.00 -17.38
N GLY A 78 -3.09 22.29 -16.28
CA GLY A 78 -2.90 21.59 -15.00
C GLY A 78 -3.51 20.19 -14.96
N GLY A 79 -2.74 19.16 -15.32
CA GLY A 79 -3.04 17.78 -14.94
C GLY A 79 -3.13 17.67 -13.42
N GLY A 80 -4.27 17.21 -12.90
CA GLY A 80 -4.46 16.97 -11.47
C GLY A 80 -3.49 15.89 -10.97
N GLY A 81 -2.99 16.07 -9.74
CA GLY A 81 -2.12 15.09 -9.09
C GLY A 81 -2.88 13.87 -8.55
N SER A 82 -2.22 13.10 -7.70
CA SER A 82 -2.86 12.03 -6.94
C SER A 82 -2.33 12.00 -5.51
N LEU A 83 -3.21 11.66 -4.57
CA LEU A 83 -2.87 11.42 -3.18
C LEU A 83 -2.55 9.94 -2.99
N LEU A 84 -1.30 9.63 -2.64
CA LEU A 84 -0.85 8.29 -2.28
C LEU A 84 -0.90 8.12 -0.76
N THR A 85 -1.72 7.19 -0.29
CA THR A 85 -1.74 6.73 1.10
C THR A 85 -1.07 5.37 1.18
N VAL A 86 -0.06 5.20 2.03
CA VAL A 86 0.59 3.90 2.27
C VAL A 86 0.40 3.53 3.75
N ALA A 87 0.03 2.27 4.00
CA ALA A 87 -0.17 1.74 5.35
C ALA A 87 0.56 0.40 5.51
N PHE A 88 1.18 0.22 6.66
CA PHE A 88 1.83 -1.03 7.05
C PHE A 88 1.39 -1.42 8.45
N GLN A 89 0.98 -2.66 8.62
CA GLN A 89 0.88 -3.29 9.93
C GLN A 89 2.13 -4.16 10.13
N ILE A 90 3.00 -3.77 11.07
CA ILE A 90 4.26 -4.47 11.34
C ILE A 90 4.32 -4.83 12.82
N LEU A 91 4.40 -6.13 13.12
CA LEU A 91 4.60 -6.62 14.47
C LEU A 91 6.10 -6.72 14.76
N VAL A 92 6.63 -5.80 15.56
CA VAL A 92 8.06 -5.80 15.96
C VAL A 92 8.28 -6.62 17.23
N ASP A 93 7.32 -6.60 18.15
CA ASP A 93 7.34 -7.37 19.39
C ASP A 93 5.90 -7.74 19.76
N SER A 94 5.70 -8.94 20.30
CA SER A 94 4.41 -9.43 20.79
C SER A 94 4.01 -8.81 22.14
N ALA A 95 4.96 -8.24 22.89
CA ALA A 95 4.67 -7.60 24.16
C ALA A 95 4.13 -6.16 23.94
N PRO A 96 2.93 -5.83 24.47
CA PRO A 96 2.26 -4.56 24.18
C PRO A 96 2.99 -3.32 24.73
N ASN A 97 3.93 -3.51 25.66
CA ASN A 97 4.74 -2.45 26.27
C ASN A 97 6.21 -2.49 25.83
N ALA A 98 6.55 -3.31 24.82
CA ALA A 98 7.88 -3.35 24.27
C ALA A 98 8.25 -1.99 23.69
N LYS A 99 9.43 -1.49 24.06
CA LYS A 99 9.95 -0.25 23.48
C LYS A 99 10.41 -0.50 22.06
N LEU A 100 9.92 0.31 21.13
CA LEU A 100 10.47 0.37 19.80
C LEU A 100 11.92 0.85 19.86
N SER A 101 12.82 0.10 19.22
CA SER A 101 14.20 0.52 19.06
C SER A 101 14.31 1.61 17.99
N LEU A 102 15.25 2.54 18.17
CA LEU A 102 15.58 3.54 17.15
C LEU A 102 15.94 2.89 15.81
N GLY A 103 16.55 1.70 15.84
CA GLY A 103 16.87 0.92 14.64
C GLY A 103 15.63 0.39 13.91
N SER A 104 14.60 -0.05 14.65
CA SER A 104 13.33 -0.49 14.07
C SER A 104 12.60 0.68 13.40
N VAL A 105 12.59 1.86 14.04
CA VAL A 105 12.01 3.09 13.48
C VAL A 105 12.71 3.49 12.18
N ALA A 106 14.06 3.49 12.17
CA ALA A 106 14.84 3.81 10.98
C ALA A 106 14.55 2.84 9.82
N THR A 107 14.36 1.56 10.12
CA THR A 107 14.05 0.52 9.14
C THR A 107 12.65 0.72 8.56
N VAL A 108 11.63 0.98 9.39
CA VAL A 108 10.25 1.25 8.94
C VAL A 108 10.17 2.53 8.11
N ASN A 109 10.88 3.59 8.51
CA ASN A 109 10.95 4.83 7.73
C ASN A 109 11.55 4.58 6.33
N SER A 110 12.63 3.80 6.27
CA SER A 110 13.29 3.44 5.01
C SER A 110 12.38 2.57 4.12
N LEU A 111 11.61 1.66 4.73
CA LEU A 111 10.63 0.83 4.04
C LEU A 111 9.51 1.68 3.42
N ILE A 112 8.95 2.63 4.18
CA ILE A 112 7.91 3.54 3.70
C ILE A 112 8.43 4.38 2.54
N ALA A 113 9.59 5.03 2.71
CA ALA A 113 10.20 5.87 1.67
C ALA A 113 10.45 5.08 0.37
N CYS A 114 11.10 3.91 0.48
CA CYS A 114 11.37 3.05 -0.67
C CYS A 114 10.08 2.57 -1.36
N THR A 115 9.04 2.25 -0.58
CA THR A 115 7.75 1.83 -1.13
C THR A 115 7.07 2.96 -1.90
N VAL A 116 7.05 4.17 -1.34
CA VAL A 116 6.52 5.36 -2.00
C VAL A 116 7.25 5.64 -3.31
N ASP A 117 8.59 5.60 -3.29
CA ASP A 117 9.40 5.83 -4.49
C ASP A 117 9.13 4.77 -5.57
N ARG A 118 8.99 3.50 -5.18
CA ARG A 118 8.68 2.40 -6.09
C ARG A 118 7.28 2.50 -6.69
N ILE A 119 6.28 2.86 -5.87
CA ILE A 119 4.93 3.07 -6.37
C ILE A 119 4.93 4.24 -7.35
N LYS A 120 5.56 5.36 -6.98
CA LYS A 120 5.67 6.54 -7.83
C LYS A 120 6.31 6.18 -9.17
N ALA A 121 7.46 5.51 -9.17
CA ALA A 121 8.15 5.08 -10.38
C ALA A 121 7.32 4.10 -11.24
N ALA A 122 6.49 3.26 -10.63
CA ALA A 122 5.64 2.33 -11.36
C ALA A 122 4.43 3.03 -12.04
N VAL A 123 3.92 4.11 -11.45
CA VAL A 123 2.72 4.81 -11.96
C VAL A 123 3.06 6.02 -12.82
N THR A 124 4.21 6.66 -12.61
CA THR A 124 4.73 7.67 -13.52
C THR A 124 5.50 6.95 -14.61
N CYS A 125 4.96 6.86 -15.82
CA CYS A 125 5.79 6.57 -16.99
C CYS A 125 6.82 7.69 -17.09
N ASP A 126 8.07 7.42 -16.71
CA ASP A 126 9.18 8.14 -17.32
C ASP A 126 9.04 7.88 -18.81
N THR A 127 8.61 8.91 -19.54
CA THR A 127 8.59 8.86 -21.00
C THR A 127 10.06 8.87 -21.40
N ALA A 128 10.65 7.69 -21.55
CA ALA A 128 11.92 7.53 -22.23
C ALA A 128 11.76 7.89 -23.72
#